data_AF-A0A9P8L798-F1
#
_entry.id   AF-A0A9P8L798-F1
#
_cell.length_a   1.000
_cell.length_b   1.000
_cell.length_c   1.000
_cell.angle_alpha   90.00
_cell.angle_beta   90.00
_cell.angle_gamma   90.00
#
_symmetry.space_group_name_H-M   'P 1'
#
loop_
_entity.id
_entity.type
_entity.pdbx_description
1 polymer ?
#
loop_
_entity_poly.entity_id
_entity_poly.type
_entity_poly.pdbx_seq_one_letter_code
_entity_poly.pdbx_strand_id
1 'polypeptide(L)'
;MFKNIGRIGIEMYLLFQHHTTLEILRNVSNDQDLFTITGTGWHFVKYLGPAVVVVGPDCRSERNPHQVMAGPTYQGLFPKVAMLPPSVQHCIWMITVPIIYPRMEAAESLANTIATGKKAVTGTYNVIGKVAGSVAGVVGAKTVVGEGFNSVKKAVGKTGLMGGILSPFGEIDMLDELRDQWTHESKDLERTYLIRTLQGIAHQRSIRMTFLSGDVGCCGAGLVHDPSHPSDHKTMYQIISSAIVNGPPPSYLLKMLHNNKALYVPQNGQRSTNSVSDTKEDMMEIFLTDVTGTAREMKKLMGRRNYVAFVAFDPDLANQQYQQGQQPQPEHTSKLSLAVDFIVQGDGAYSAPVKYGPVIIPRLEYGQ
;
A
#
# COMPACT_ATOMS: atom_id res chain seq x y z
N MET A 1 21.44 2.15 23.05
CA MET A 1 21.03 2.90 21.85
C MET A 1 22.01 2.59 20.74
N PHE A 2 21.62 1.80 19.74
CA PHE A 2 22.51 1.39 18.65
C PHE A 2 22.79 2.58 17.72
N LYS A 3 23.97 3.18 17.85
CA LYS A 3 24.45 4.23 16.93
C LYS A 3 25.01 3.52 15.68
N ASN A 4 24.78 4.08 14.48
CA ASN A 4 25.32 3.65 13.17
C ASN A 4 24.61 2.51 12.41
N ILE A 5 23.57 1.85 12.95
CA ILE A 5 22.85 0.80 12.18
C ILE A 5 22.28 1.37 10.87
N GLY A 6 21.70 2.58 10.91
CA GLY A 6 21.16 3.22 9.70
C GLY A 6 22.23 3.49 8.64
N ARG A 7 23.44 3.89 9.04
CA ARG A 7 24.56 4.12 8.11
C ARG A 7 24.96 2.84 7.39
N ILE A 8 25.14 1.75 8.13
CA ILE A 8 25.46 0.43 7.56
C ILE A 8 24.31 -0.05 6.67
N GLY A 9 23.05 0.17 7.10
CA GLY A 9 21.87 -0.15 6.32
C GLY A 9 21.85 0.55 4.95
N ILE A 10 22.20 1.84 4.91
CA ILE A 10 22.33 2.59 3.65
C ILE A 10 23.46 2.05 2.78
N GLU A 11 24.62 1.75 3.36
CA GLU A 11 25.75 1.16 2.61
C GLU A 11 25.34 -0.18 1.96
N MET A 12 24.67 -1.06 2.70
CA MET A 12 24.18 -2.34 2.18
C MET A 12 23.05 -2.16 1.16
N TYR A 13 22.14 -1.21 1.37
CA TYR A 13 21.09 -0.88 0.41
C TYR A 13 21.68 -0.43 -0.92
N LEU A 14 22.62 0.50 -0.91
CA LEU A 14 23.29 0.98 -2.13
C LEU A 14 24.04 -0.15 -2.83
N LEU A 15 24.75 -0.99 -2.07
CA LEU A 15 25.53 -2.09 -2.62
C LEU A 15 24.65 -3.19 -3.24
N PHE A 16 23.61 -3.65 -2.54
CA PHE A 16 22.84 -4.82 -2.96
C PHE A 16 21.61 -4.50 -3.80
N GLN A 17 20.97 -3.34 -3.60
CA GLN A 17 19.77 -2.96 -4.37
C GLN A 17 20.12 -2.13 -5.60
N HIS A 18 21.14 -1.28 -5.50
CA HIS A 18 21.52 -0.35 -6.57
C HIS A 18 22.90 -0.63 -7.17
N HIS A 19 23.63 -1.64 -6.67
CA HIS A 19 24.94 -2.01 -7.18
C HIS A 19 25.93 -0.82 -7.25
N THR A 20 25.85 0.08 -6.27
CA THR A 20 26.67 1.30 -6.21
C THR A 20 27.18 1.57 -4.79
N THR A 21 28.00 2.59 -4.62
CA THR A 21 28.52 3.04 -3.31
C THR A 21 28.41 4.55 -3.17
N LEU A 22 28.48 5.05 -1.93
CA LEU A 22 28.51 6.49 -1.67
C LEU A 22 29.69 7.20 -2.37
N GLU A 23 30.82 6.53 -2.53
CA GLU A 23 31.98 7.08 -3.22
C GLU A 23 31.71 7.26 -4.71
N ILE A 24 31.13 6.25 -5.36
CA ILE A 24 30.73 6.32 -6.77
C ILE A 24 29.70 7.44 -6.96
N LEU A 25 28.66 7.48 -6.14
CA LEU A 25 27.59 8.50 -6.24
C LEU A 25 28.10 9.92 -6.02
N ARG A 26 29.14 10.12 -5.21
CA ARG A 26 29.79 11.43 -5.05
C ARG A 26 30.65 11.83 -6.26
N ASN A 27 31.19 10.86 -6.97
CA ASN A 27 32.06 11.06 -8.12
C ASN A 27 31.28 11.15 -9.44
N VAL A 28 30.00 10.73 -9.46
CA VAL A 28 29.08 10.90 -10.57
C VAL A 28 28.36 12.24 -10.43
N SER A 29 28.45 13.09 -11.45
CA SER A 29 27.87 14.44 -11.46
C SER A 29 26.46 14.54 -12.05
N ASN A 30 25.86 13.43 -12.45
CA ASN A 30 24.55 13.39 -13.09
C ASN A 30 23.52 12.60 -12.27
N ASP A 31 22.25 12.99 -12.38
CA ASP A 31 21.13 12.38 -11.67
C ASP A 31 20.52 11.18 -12.41
N GLN A 32 21.26 10.53 -13.32
CA GLN A 32 20.67 9.53 -14.22
C GLN A 32 20.37 8.18 -13.55
N ASP A 33 21.07 7.83 -12.47
CA ASP A 33 20.85 6.55 -11.78
C ASP A 33 20.17 6.77 -10.42
N LEU A 34 20.86 7.42 -9.49
CA LEU A 34 20.38 7.76 -8.17
C LEU A 34 20.72 9.20 -7.84
N PHE A 35 19.79 9.88 -7.19
CA PHE A 35 19.98 11.25 -6.74
C PHE A 35 19.35 11.47 -5.37
N THR A 36 19.80 12.52 -4.70
CA THR A 36 19.24 12.96 -3.43
C THR A 36 18.67 14.38 -3.58
N ILE A 37 17.59 14.68 -2.86
CA ILE A 37 16.98 16.01 -2.85
C ILE A 37 17.28 16.72 -1.53
N THR A 38 17.07 16.03 -0.41
CA THR A 38 17.26 16.54 0.95
C THR A 38 18.58 16.08 1.59
N GLY A 39 19.32 15.19 0.92
CA GLY A 39 20.54 14.58 1.45
C GLY A 39 20.30 13.36 2.34
N THR A 40 19.04 13.02 2.64
CA THR A 40 18.69 11.92 3.58
C THR A 40 18.27 10.63 2.86
N GLY A 41 17.61 10.75 1.71
CA GLY A 41 17.13 9.62 0.91
C GLY A 41 17.72 9.55 -0.49
N TRP A 42 17.52 8.39 -1.13
CA TRP A 42 18.01 8.10 -2.48
C TRP A 42 16.87 7.73 -3.43
N HIS A 43 16.63 8.59 -4.43
CA HIS A 43 15.55 8.45 -5.40
C HIS A 43 16.10 8.13 -6.78
N PHE A 44 15.28 7.53 -7.66
CA PHE A 44 15.66 7.28 -9.05
C PHE A 44 14.54 7.56 -10.04
N VAL A 45 14.94 7.82 -11.29
CA VAL A 45 14.06 7.86 -12.47
C VAL A 45 14.73 7.01 -13.55
N LYS A 46 14.20 5.81 -13.81
CA LYS A 46 14.79 4.82 -14.71
C LYS A 46 13.90 4.59 -15.93
N TYR A 47 14.49 4.62 -17.12
CA TYR A 47 13.77 4.43 -18.38
C TYR A 47 13.75 2.96 -18.77
N LEU A 48 12.56 2.42 -19.03
CA LEU A 48 12.34 1.08 -19.57
C LEU A 48 11.97 1.20 -21.06
N GLY A 49 12.90 1.78 -21.83
CA GLY A 49 12.65 2.22 -23.20
C GLY A 49 12.14 3.67 -23.30
N PRO A 50 11.77 4.14 -24.49
CA PRO A 50 11.45 5.55 -24.74
C PRO A 50 10.08 6.00 -24.20
N ALA A 51 9.18 5.05 -23.92
CA ALA A 51 7.78 5.33 -23.61
C ALA A 51 7.35 4.96 -22.18
N VAL A 52 8.19 4.23 -21.43
CA VAL A 52 7.89 3.78 -20.06
C VAL A 52 9.01 4.23 -19.14
N VAL A 53 8.66 4.90 -18.05
CA VAL A 53 9.59 5.31 -17.01
C VAL A 53 9.13 4.78 -15.65
N VAL A 54 10.10 4.48 -14.80
CA VAL A 54 9.88 4.06 -13.42
C VAL A 54 10.49 5.10 -12.49
N VAL A 55 9.69 5.64 -11.58
CA VAL A 55 10.11 6.60 -10.56
C VAL A 55 10.10 5.89 -9.22
N GLY A 56 11.27 5.79 -8.60
CA GLY A 56 11.44 5.15 -7.29
C GLY A 56 11.81 6.17 -6.23
N PRO A 57 10.83 6.78 -5.54
CA PRO A 57 11.11 7.59 -4.37
C PRO A 57 11.54 6.72 -3.18
N ASP A 58 12.53 7.20 -2.41
CA ASP A 58 12.79 6.69 -1.07
C ASP A 58 11.66 7.07 -0.10
N CYS A 59 10.77 6.12 0.17
CA CYS A 59 9.68 6.26 1.14
C CYS A 59 10.07 5.85 2.57
N ARG A 60 11.35 5.62 2.85
CA ARG A 60 11.81 5.10 4.16
C ARG A 60 12.64 6.12 4.93
N SER A 61 13.58 6.80 4.28
CA SER A 61 14.58 7.64 4.96
C SER A 61 13.98 8.87 5.65
N GLU A 62 12.87 9.41 5.13
CA GLU A 62 12.20 10.62 5.65
C GLU A 62 10.88 10.32 6.40
N ARG A 63 10.53 9.03 6.50
CA ARG A 63 9.25 8.59 7.02
C ARG A 63 9.17 8.76 8.53
N ASN A 64 8.04 9.29 9.00
CA ASN A 64 7.70 9.41 10.41
C ASN A 64 6.19 9.08 10.62
N PRO A 65 5.66 9.11 11.85
CA PRO A 65 4.26 8.76 12.11
C PRO A 65 3.22 9.58 11.31
N HIS A 66 3.58 10.80 10.87
CA HIS A 66 2.69 11.76 10.21
C HIS A 66 3.00 12.02 8.74
N GLN A 67 4.14 11.55 8.22
CA GLN A 67 4.49 11.74 6.80
C GLN A 67 5.33 10.57 6.27
N VAL A 68 5.31 10.36 4.96
CA VAL A 68 6.14 9.38 4.26
C VAL A 68 7.39 10.04 3.69
N MET A 69 7.24 11.17 3.01
CA MET A 69 8.34 11.94 2.43
C MET A 69 8.26 13.41 2.84
N ALA A 70 9.41 14.09 2.86
CA ALA A 70 9.44 15.51 3.17
C ALA A 70 8.89 16.35 2.01
N GLY A 71 8.32 17.52 2.32
CA GLY A 71 7.85 18.48 1.31
C GLY A 71 8.87 18.79 0.18
N PRO A 72 10.15 19.07 0.52
CA PRO A 72 11.18 19.29 -0.51
C PRO A 72 11.39 18.09 -1.44
N THR A 73 11.23 16.85 -0.97
CA THR A 73 11.33 15.65 -1.80
C THR A 73 10.27 15.62 -2.89
N TYR A 74 9.03 15.99 -2.57
CA TYR A 74 7.99 16.18 -3.60
C TYR A 74 8.36 17.30 -4.58
N GLN A 75 8.86 18.42 -4.07
CA GLN A 75 9.27 19.57 -4.89
C GLN A 75 10.46 19.26 -5.82
N GLY A 76 11.31 18.29 -5.49
CA GLY A 76 12.38 17.83 -6.37
C GLY A 76 11.93 16.74 -7.35
N LEU A 77 11.00 15.86 -6.95
CA LEU A 77 10.52 14.75 -7.80
C LEU A 77 9.51 15.22 -8.85
N PHE A 78 8.52 16.03 -8.48
CA PHE A 78 7.46 16.42 -9.39
C PHE A 78 7.95 17.18 -10.62
N PRO A 79 8.89 18.14 -10.52
CA PRO A 79 9.46 18.77 -11.71
C PRO A 79 10.20 17.78 -12.61
N LYS A 80 10.94 16.81 -12.04
CA LYS A 80 11.62 15.77 -12.83
C LYS A 80 10.61 14.95 -13.64
N VAL A 81 9.46 14.60 -13.06
CA VAL A 81 8.38 13.88 -13.76
C VAL A 81 7.66 14.79 -14.76
N ALA A 82 7.39 16.04 -14.38
CA ALA A 82 6.77 17.03 -15.24
C ALA A 82 7.68 17.52 -16.38
N MET A 83 8.97 17.15 -16.38
CA MET A 83 9.96 17.44 -17.44
C MET A 83 10.40 16.19 -18.22
N LEU A 84 9.76 15.04 -18.01
CA LEU A 84 10.05 13.82 -18.78
C LEU A 84 9.95 14.07 -20.29
N PRO A 85 10.67 13.31 -21.14
CA PRO A 85 10.55 13.45 -22.58
C PRO A 85 9.11 13.25 -23.09
N PRO A 86 8.66 13.96 -24.15
CA PRO A 86 7.32 13.79 -24.71
C PRO A 86 7.01 12.39 -25.25
N SER A 87 8.03 11.55 -25.47
CA SER A 87 7.86 10.16 -25.87
C SER A 87 7.31 9.27 -24.75
N VAL A 88 7.43 9.69 -23.48
CA VAL A 88 6.96 8.93 -22.32
C VAL A 88 5.43 8.93 -22.28
N GLN A 89 4.84 7.74 -22.24
CA GLN A 89 3.39 7.52 -22.18
C GLN A 89 2.96 6.97 -20.83
N HIS A 90 3.84 6.23 -20.14
CA HIS A 90 3.56 5.62 -18.84
C HIS A 90 4.64 5.98 -17.82
N CYS A 91 4.20 6.40 -16.63
CA CYS A 91 5.05 6.65 -15.48
C CYS A 91 4.62 5.76 -14.31
N ILE A 92 5.47 4.79 -13.98
CA ILE A 92 5.25 3.84 -12.89
C ILE A 92 5.95 4.34 -11.64
N TRP A 93 5.20 4.67 -10.61
CA TRP A 93 5.67 5.08 -9.30
C TRP A 93 5.84 3.85 -8.40
N MET A 94 7.09 3.52 -8.08
CA MET A 94 7.41 2.45 -7.13
C MET A 94 7.36 3.00 -5.70
N ILE A 95 6.23 2.80 -5.03
CA ILE A 95 5.99 3.28 -3.66
C ILE A 95 5.83 2.07 -2.74
N THR A 96 6.50 2.05 -1.60
CA THR A 96 6.61 0.87 -0.73
C THR A 96 5.26 0.27 -0.33
N VAL A 97 4.35 1.08 0.21
CA VAL A 97 3.01 0.69 0.67
C VAL A 97 1.95 1.27 -0.28
N PRO A 98 0.82 0.57 -0.56
CA PRO A 98 -0.13 1.01 -1.56
C PRO A 98 -0.83 2.32 -1.18
N ILE A 99 -0.97 3.20 -2.17
CA ILE A 99 -1.72 4.45 -2.07
C ILE A 99 -3.23 4.16 -2.10
N ILE A 100 -3.64 3.19 -2.93
CA ILE A 100 -5.03 2.76 -3.09
C ILE A 100 -5.15 1.37 -2.47
N TYR A 101 -5.90 1.26 -1.38
CA TYR A 101 -5.99 0.02 -0.61
C TYR A 101 -7.24 0.02 0.27
N PRO A 102 -7.89 -1.12 0.53
CA PRO A 102 -9.03 -1.11 1.42
C PRO A 102 -8.70 -0.60 2.82
N ARG A 103 -9.60 0.21 3.37
CA ARG A 103 -9.45 0.81 4.71
C ARG A 103 -9.93 -0.17 5.78
N MET A 104 -9.28 -0.17 6.93
CA MET A 104 -9.63 -1.03 8.07
C MET A 104 -10.33 -0.24 9.19
N GLU A 105 -11.42 0.47 8.89
CA GLU A 105 -12.18 1.23 9.91
C GLU A 105 -12.71 0.33 11.03
N ALA A 106 -13.10 -0.91 10.70
CA ALA A 106 -13.54 -1.90 11.68
C ALA A 106 -12.40 -2.36 12.60
N ALA A 107 -11.16 -2.46 12.10
CA ALA A 107 -10.01 -2.80 12.91
C ALA A 107 -9.58 -1.62 13.79
N GLU A 108 -9.67 -0.39 13.30
CA GLU A 108 -9.45 0.81 14.11
C GLU A 108 -10.48 0.91 15.25
N SER A 109 -11.76 0.65 14.97
CA SER A 109 -12.81 0.61 16.00
C SER A 109 -12.57 -0.51 17.02
N LEU A 110 -12.21 -1.72 16.55
CA LEU A 110 -11.87 -2.85 17.43
C LEU A 110 -10.62 -2.55 18.27
N ALA A 111 -9.57 -2.01 17.65
CA ALA A 111 -8.34 -1.61 18.30
C ALA A 111 -8.57 -0.52 19.35
N ASN A 112 -9.33 0.53 19.01
CA ASN A 112 -9.70 1.59 19.94
C ASN A 112 -10.54 1.05 21.10
N THR A 113 -11.46 0.12 20.83
CA THR A 113 -12.28 -0.55 21.85
C THR A 113 -11.41 -1.41 22.78
N ILE A 114 -10.47 -2.18 22.24
CA ILE A 114 -9.54 -3.02 23.02
C ILE A 114 -8.55 -2.15 23.80
N ALA A 115 -7.98 -1.11 23.20
CA ALA A 115 -7.06 -0.17 23.86
C ALA A 115 -7.76 0.60 24.99
N THR A 116 -9.01 1.02 24.77
CA THR A 116 -9.86 1.64 25.79
C THR A 116 -10.23 0.65 26.88
N GLY A 117 -10.57 -0.59 26.52
CA GLY A 117 -10.79 -1.70 27.46
C GLY A 117 -9.56 -2.01 28.31
N LYS A 118 -8.36 -2.02 27.72
CA LYS A 118 -7.09 -2.19 28.42
C LYS A 118 -6.84 -1.05 29.40
N LYS A 119 -7.07 0.22 28.99
CA LYS A 119 -7.00 1.38 29.90
C LYS A 119 -8.03 1.29 31.03
N ALA A 120 -9.24 0.83 30.76
CA ALA A 120 -10.30 0.65 31.77
C ALA A 120 -9.96 -0.47 32.77
N VAL A 121 -9.42 -1.59 32.30
CA VAL A 121 -8.96 -2.71 33.13
C VAL A 121 -7.75 -2.28 33.97
N THR A 122 -6.72 -1.68 33.36
CA THR A 122 -5.55 -1.16 34.11
C THR A 122 -5.93 -0.03 35.09
N GLY A 123 -6.90 0.81 34.73
CA GLY A 123 -7.45 1.84 35.60
C GLY A 123 -8.23 1.26 36.78
N THR A 124 -9.05 0.23 36.57
CA THR A 124 -9.76 -0.46 37.65
C THR A 124 -8.81 -1.23 38.57
N TYR A 125 -7.72 -1.79 38.07
CA TYR A 125 -6.67 -2.38 38.92
C TYR A 125 -6.02 -1.33 39.84
N ASN A 126 -5.74 -0.12 39.34
CA ASN A 126 -5.18 0.97 40.17
C ASN A 126 -6.17 1.55 41.19
N VAL A 127 -7.48 1.56 40.88
CA VAL A 127 -8.51 2.02 41.81
C VAL A 127 -8.82 0.95 42.86
N ILE A 128 -8.93 -0.32 42.49
CA ILE A 128 -9.12 -1.43 43.45
C ILE A 128 -7.91 -1.57 44.38
N GLY A 129 -6.69 -1.34 43.88
CA GLY A 129 -5.48 -1.28 44.71
C GLY A 129 -5.49 -0.11 45.71
N LYS A 130 -6.07 1.04 45.35
CA LYS A 130 -6.21 2.19 46.26
C LYS A 130 -7.33 2.04 47.28
N VAL A 131 -8.45 1.38 46.95
CA VAL A 131 -9.53 1.12 47.90
C VAL A 131 -9.17 -0.04 48.86
N ALA A 132 -8.40 -1.04 48.39
CA ALA A 132 -7.87 -2.09 49.26
C ALA A 132 -6.78 -1.59 50.23
N GLY A 133 -6.06 -0.52 49.85
CA GLY A 133 -5.04 0.10 50.70
C GLY A 133 -5.58 0.98 51.85
N SER A 134 -6.87 1.37 51.81
CA SER A 134 -7.47 2.26 52.82
C SER A 134 -8.38 1.57 53.84
N VAL A 135 -8.48 0.24 53.82
CA VAL A 135 -9.26 -0.54 54.83
C VAL A 135 -8.41 -1.62 55.52
N ALA A 136 -7.10 -1.43 55.58
CA ALA A 136 -6.17 -2.30 56.32
C ALA A 136 -6.12 -1.92 57.82
N GLY A 137 -7.28 -1.86 58.45
CA GLY A 137 -7.40 -1.47 59.86
C GLY A 137 -8.78 -1.75 60.41
N VAL A 138 -9.16 -3.02 60.50
CA VAL A 138 -9.93 -3.65 61.59
C VAL A 138 -10.17 -5.11 61.21
N VAL A 139 -9.87 -5.98 62.16
CA VAL A 139 -9.91 -7.45 62.11
C VAL A 139 -11.27 -7.98 61.64
N GLY A 140 -11.31 -8.87 60.62
CA GLY A 140 -12.47 -9.76 60.44
C GLY A 140 -13.04 -10.07 59.04
N ALA A 141 -12.37 -9.80 57.91
CA ALA A 141 -12.97 -10.04 56.57
C ALA A 141 -12.11 -10.89 55.61
N LYS A 142 -11.63 -12.06 56.05
CA LYS A 142 -10.83 -12.98 55.19
C LYS A 142 -11.67 -13.89 54.28
N THR A 143 -12.99 -13.96 54.45
CA THR A 143 -13.87 -14.87 53.71
C THR A 143 -14.56 -14.23 52.51
N VAL A 144 -14.85 -12.92 52.53
CA VAL A 144 -15.59 -12.25 51.43
C VAL A 144 -14.69 -11.90 50.23
N VAL A 145 -13.36 -11.88 50.41
CA VAL A 145 -12.40 -11.57 49.33
C VAL A 145 -12.11 -12.80 48.44
N GLY A 146 -12.39 -14.01 48.93
CA GLY A 146 -12.13 -15.27 48.19
C GLY A 146 -13.20 -15.61 47.13
N GLU A 147 -14.46 -15.27 47.37
CA GLU A 147 -15.58 -15.68 46.50
C GLU A 147 -15.79 -14.75 45.30
N GLY A 148 -15.52 -13.44 45.46
CA GLY A 148 -15.53 -12.49 44.35
C GLY A 148 -14.45 -12.81 43.30
N PHE A 149 -13.29 -13.29 43.74
CA PHE A 149 -12.16 -13.60 42.86
C PHE A 149 -12.38 -14.88 42.03
N ASN A 150 -13.10 -15.86 42.57
CA ASN A 150 -13.42 -17.11 41.87
C ASN A 150 -14.58 -16.96 40.87
N SER A 151 -15.54 -16.08 41.15
CA SER A 151 -16.68 -15.84 40.25
C SER A 151 -16.26 -15.09 38.98
N VAL A 152 -15.33 -14.13 39.10
CA VAL A 152 -14.73 -13.45 37.94
C VAL A 152 -13.84 -14.40 37.12
N LYS A 153 -13.08 -15.30 37.76
CA LYS A 153 -12.32 -16.35 37.04
C LYS A 153 -13.20 -17.35 36.29
N LYS A 154 -14.38 -17.69 36.84
CA LYS A 154 -15.30 -18.66 36.20
C LYS A 154 -16.13 -18.03 35.06
N ALA A 155 -16.50 -16.76 35.18
CA ALA A 155 -17.29 -16.06 34.17
C ALA A 155 -16.46 -15.71 32.92
N VAL A 156 -15.16 -15.45 33.08
CA VAL A 156 -14.26 -15.13 31.96
C VAL A 156 -13.66 -16.38 31.30
N GLY A 157 -13.59 -17.50 32.02
CA GLY A 157 -12.96 -18.74 31.53
C GLY A 157 -13.84 -19.68 30.68
N LYS A 158 -15.16 -19.45 30.57
CA LYS A 158 -16.08 -20.36 29.84
C LYS A 158 -16.61 -19.81 28.51
N THR A 159 -16.33 -18.57 28.18
CA THR A 159 -16.60 -18.04 26.84
C THR A 159 -15.34 -18.24 26.01
N GLY A 160 -15.28 -19.33 25.24
CA GLY A 160 -14.17 -19.71 24.35
C GLY A 160 -13.90 -18.74 23.18
N LEU A 161 -14.14 -17.44 23.37
CA LEU A 161 -13.94 -16.35 22.42
C LEU A 161 -12.72 -15.47 22.76
N MET A 162 -12.05 -15.70 23.90
CA MET A 162 -10.92 -14.87 24.36
C MET A 162 -9.53 -15.49 24.14
N GLY A 163 -9.44 -16.76 23.71
CA GLY A 163 -8.15 -17.45 23.56
C GLY A 163 -7.44 -17.27 22.21
N GLY A 164 -8.17 -16.88 21.16
CA GLY A 164 -7.63 -16.77 19.80
C GLY A 164 -7.29 -15.35 19.34
N ILE A 165 -7.65 -14.32 20.12
CA ILE A 165 -7.54 -12.90 19.72
C ILE A 165 -6.47 -12.15 20.54
N LEU A 166 -5.98 -12.69 21.66
CA LEU A 166 -5.06 -12.00 22.56
C LEU A 166 -3.66 -12.63 22.55
N SER A 167 -2.90 -12.40 21.47
CA SER A 167 -1.43 -12.47 21.56
C SER A 167 -0.93 -11.07 21.87
N PRO A 168 -0.40 -10.79 23.08
CA PRO A 168 0.09 -9.46 23.45
C PRO A 168 1.26 -8.96 22.59
N PHE A 169 1.85 -9.83 21.77
CA PHE A 169 2.92 -9.48 20.81
C PHE A 169 2.41 -9.30 19.37
N GLY A 170 1.25 -9.84 18.98
CA GLY A 170 0.70 -9.67 17.63
C GLY A 170 -0.12 -8.39 17.45
N GLU A 171 -0.70 -7.86 18.54
CA GLU A 171 -1.57 -6.67 18.50
C GLU A 171 -0.79 -5.36 18.34
N ILE A 172 0.41 -5.26 18.91
CA ILE A 172 1.26 -4.07 18.81
C ILE A 172 1.78 -3.92 17.37
N ASP A 173 2.12 -5.04 16.74
CA ASP A 173 2.62 -5.09 15.36
C ASP A 173 1.54 -4.65 14.35
N MET A 174 0.31 -5.15 14.50
CA MET A 174 -0.82 -4.76 13.63
C MET A 174 -1.12 -3.26 13.67
N LEU A 175 -1.04 -2.62 14.84
CA LEU A 175 -1.32 -1.17 14.96
C LEU A 175 -0.22 -0.31 14.34
N ASP A 176 1.03 -0.74 14.49
CA ASP A 176 2.15 -0.05 13.86
C ASP A 176 2.12 -0.24 12.33
N GLU A 177 1.79 -1.44 11.83
CA GLU A 177 1.57 -1.71 10.40
C GLU A 177 0.42 -0.86 9.83
N LEU A 178 -0.69 -0.74 10.56
CA LEU A 178 -1.82 0.11 10.17
C LEU A 178 -1.44 1.58 10.08
N ARG A 179 -0.73 2.07 11.09
CA ARG A 179 -0.26 3.45 11.11
C ARG A 179 0.69 3.72 9.96
N ASP A 180 1.45 2.73 9.51
CA ASP A 180 2.40 2.86 8.40
C ASP A 180 1.72 2.95 7.01
N GLN A 181 0.44 2.60 6.89
CA GLN A 181 -0.28 2.69 5.63
C GLN A 181 -0.51 4.14 5.19
N TRP A 182 -0.42 4.40 3.88
CA TRP A 182 -0.78 5.70 3.27
C TRP A 182 -2.23 6.11 3.51
N THR A 183 -3.06 5.11 3.78
CA THR A 183 -4.48 5.18 4.00
C THR A 183 -4.87 5.71 5.38
N HIS A 184 -3.89 5.75 6.30
CA HIS A 184 -4.06 6.23 7.67
C HIS A 184 -4.29 7.75 7.71
N GLU A 185 -5.14 8.22 8.63
CA GLU A 185 -5.52 9.63 8.77
C GLU A 185 -4.34 10.60 8.91
N SER A 186 -3.22 10.14 9.48
CA SER A 186 -2.04 10.97 9.69
C SER A 186 -1.38 11.39 8.38
N LYS A 187 -1.52 10.60 7.31
CA LYS A 187 -0.89 10.80 5.99
C LYS A 187 -1.89 11.24 4.93
N ASP A 188 -3.16 11.42 5.29
CA ASP A 188 -4.25 11.67 4.34
C ASP A 188 -4.07 12.95 3.50
N LEU A 189 -3.53 14.03 4.11
CA LEU A 189 -3.19 15.26 3.37
C LEU A 189 -2.04 15.04 2.39
N GLU A 190 -0.99 14.33 2.80
CA GLU A 190 0.16 14.02 1.96
C GLU A 190 -0.25 13.11 0.78
N ARG A 191 -1.03 12.07 1.07
CA ARG A 191 -1.62 11.17 0.08
C ARG A 191 -2.44 11.92 -0.95
N THR A 192 -3.32 12.81 -0.48
CA THR A 192 -4.16 13.65 -1.36
C THR A 192 -3.30 14.57 -2.21
N TYR A 193 -2.28 15.20 -1.62
CA TYR A 193 -1.34 16.05 -2.34
C TYR A 193 -0.60 15.28 -3.46
N LEU A 194 -0.13 14.06 -3.17
CA LEU A 194 0.50 13.19 -4.16
C LEU A 194 -0.45 12.87 -5.31
N ILE A 195 -1.64 12.34 -5.01
CA ILE A 195 -2.63 11.97 -6.03
C ILE A 195 -3.00 13.17 -6.90
N ARG A 196 -3.42 14.29 -6.28
CA ARG A 196 -3.90 15.47 -7.01
C ARG A 196 -2.81 16.13 -7.84
N THR A 197 -1.58 16.18 -7.34
CA THR A 197 -0.47 16.75 -8.10
C THR A 197 -0.14 15.88 -9.31
N LEU A 198 -0.14 14.55 -9.15
CA LEU A 198 0.08 13.63 -10.27
C LEU A 198 -1.04 13.66 -11.30
N GLN A 199 -2.30 13.82 -10.90
CA GLN A 199 -3.40 14.05 -11.84
C GLN A 199 -3.19 15.34 -12.65
N GLY A 200 -2.66 16.40 -12.03
CA GLY A 200 -2.32 17.64 -12.73
C GLY A 200 -1.17 17.47 -13.73
N ILE A 201 -0.13 16.72 -13.36
CA ILE A 201 0.97 16.40 -14.28
C ILE A 201 0.50 15.50 -15.42
N ALA A 202 -0.34 14.51 -15.13
CA ALA A 202 -0.94 13.62 -16.12
C ALA A 202 -1.73 14.42 -17.16
N HIS A 203 -2.54 15.40 -16.73
CA HIS A 203 -3.29 16.29 -17.62
C HIS A 203 -2.36 17.12 -18.54
N GLN A 204 -1.33 17.73 -17.97
CA GLN A 204 -0.42 18.61 -18.72
C GLN A 204 0.48 17.86 -19.70
N ARG A 205 0.87 16.63 -19.34
CA ARG A 205 1.89 15.87 -20.07
C ARG A 205 1.32 14.69 -20.86
N SER A 206 0.03 14.36 -20.67
CA SER A 206 -0.62 13.17 -21.23
C SER A 206 0.12 11.88 -20.90
N ILE A 207 0.57 11.75 -19.65
CA ILE A 207 1.27 10.58 -19.13
C ILE A 207 0.34 9.80 -18.20
N ARG A 208 0.16 8.50 -18.44
CA ARG A 208 -0.58 7.63 -17.53
C ARG A 208 0.25 7.31 -16.29
N MET A 209 -0.27 7.67 -15.13
CA MET A 209 0.36 7.37 -13.84
C MET A 209 -0.12 6.01 -13.31
N THR A 210 0.82 5.19 -12.86
CA THR A 210 0.55 3.90 -12.21
C THR A 210 1.39 3.76 -10.95
N PHE A 211 0.81 3.30 -9.86
CA PHE A 211 1.51 2.95 -8.64
C PHE A 211 1.82 1.45 -8.62
N LEU A 212 3.07 1.10 -8.40
CA LEU A 212 3.51 -0.25 -8.06
C LEU A 212 3.91 -0.24 -6.58
N SER A 213 3.23 -1.05 -5.78
CA SER A 213 3.44 -1.10 -4.33
C SER A 213 3.37 -2.51 -3.78
N GLY A 214 3.76 -2.68 -2.51
CA GLY A 214 3.79 -3.96 -1.83
C GLY A 214 3.70 -3.80 -0.31
N ASP A 215 4.44 -4.63 0.42
CA ASP A 215 4.59 -4.54 1.88
C ASP A 215 3.28 -4.65 2.69
N VAL A 216 2.27 -5.33 2.14
CA VAL A 216 0.97 -5.60 2.79
C VAL A 216 0.60 -7.10 2.81
N GLY A 217 1.56 -7.97 2.47
CA GLY A 217 1.44 -9.44 2.49
C GLY A 217 0.49 -10.05 1.45
N CYS A 218 -0.24 -9.25 0.67
CA CYS A 218 -1.19 -9.72 -0.34
C CYS A 218 -0.96 -9.07 -1.70
N CYS A 219 -1.68 -9.54 -2.72
CA CYS A 219 -1.77 -8.87 -4.01
C CYS A 219 -3.18 -8.41 -4.34
N GLY A 220 -3.27 -7.46 -5.26
CA GLY A 220 -4.51 -6.86 -5.74
C GLY A 220 -4.25 -5.72 -6.70
N ALA A 221 -5.34 -5.19 -7.24
CA ALA A 221 -5.31 -4.00 -8.07
C ALA A 221 -6.43 -3.06 -7.67
N GLY A 222 -6.20 -1.77 -7.84
CA GLY A 222 -7.17 -0.72 -7.62
C GLY A 222 -6.93 0.45 -8.56
N LEU A 223 -7.78 1.45 -8.48
CA LEU A 223 -7.64 2.68 -9.23
C LEU A 223 -8.33 3.84 -8.52
N VAL A 224 -7.87 5.04 -8.86
CA VAL A 224 -8.67 6.26 -8.70
C VAL A 224 -9.08 6.74 -10.07
N HIS A 225 -10.30 7.25 -10.24
CA HIS A 225 -10.78 7.78 -11.53
C HIS A 225 -11.96 8.74 -11.36
N ASP A 226 -12.26 9.53 -12.40
CA ASP A 226 -13.56 10.20 -12.51
C ASP A 226 -14.62 9.17 -12.93
N PRO A 227 -15.72 8.96 -12.17
CA PRO A 227 -16.80 8.07 -12.59
C PRO A 227 -17.45 8.46 -13.91
N SER A 228 -17.43 9.75 -14.25
CA SER A 228 -18.02 10.28 -15.49
C SER A 228 -17.09 10.12 -16.68
N HIS A 229 -15.76 10.12 -16.43
CA HIS A 229 -14.73 10.04 -17.46
C HIS A 229 -13.62 9.06 -17.04
N PRO A 230 -13.88 7.75 -17.00
CA PRO A 230 -12.95 6.76 -16.45
C PRO A 230 -11.65 6.58 -17.26
N SER A 231 -11.52 7.17 -18.44
CA SER A 231 -10.29 7.14 -19.25
C SER A 231 -9.42 8.39 -19.11
N ASP A 232 -9.89 9.40 -18.39
CA ASP A 232 -9.27 10.73 -18.30
C ASP A 232 -7.92 10.72 -17.56
N HIS A 233 -7.30 11.89 -17.46
CA HIS A 233 -6.05 12.08 -16.72
C HIS A 233 -6.15 11.80 -15.21
N LYS A 234 -7.36 11.76 -14.63
CA LYS A 234 -7.57 11.45 -13.21
C LYS A 234 -7.42 9.97 -12.94
N THR A 235 -7.59 9.13 -13.96
CA THR A 235 -7.42 7.69 -13.84
C THR A 235 -5.96 7.30 -13.55
N MET A 236 -5.73 6.75 -12.37
CA MET A 236 -4.42 6.21 -11.97
C MET A 236 -4.60 4.84 -11.38
N TYR A 237 -3.77 3.90 -11.82
CA TYR A 237 -3.85 2.50 -11.40
C TYR A 237 -2.95 2.24 -10.21
N GLN A 238 -3.36 1.33 -9.34
CA GLN A 238 -2.52 0.75 -8.29
C GLN A 238 -2.41 -0.74 -8.55
N ILE A 239 -1.17 -1.22 -8.65
CA ILE A 239 -0.81 -2.62 -8.67
C ILE A 239 -0.14 -2.95 -7.34
N ILE A 240 -0.65 -3.97 -6.65
CA ILE A 240 -0.15 -4.41 -5.34
C ILE A 240 0.45 -5.79 -5.52
N SER A 241 1.76 -5.89 -5.31
CA SER A 241 2.50 -7.15 -5.30
C SER A 241 3.41 -7.17 -4.08
N SER A 242 3.04 -7.96 -3.08
CA SER A 242 3.81 -8.06 -1.84
C SER A 242 4.91 -9.14 -1.92
N ALA A 243 5.97 -8.92 -1.14
CA ALA A 243 7.21 -9.67 -1.17
C ALA A 243 7.04 -11.18 -0.95
N ILE A 244 7.79 -11.96 -1.73
CA ILE A 244 7.87 -13.44 -1.68
C ILE A 244 8.30 -13.94 -0.28
N VAL A 245 9.04 -13.13 0.47
CA VAL A 245 9.64 -13.52 1.76
C VAL A 245 8.66 -13.48 2.93
N ASN A 246 7.69 -12.56 2.92
CA ASN A 246 6.75 -12.40 4.02
C ASN A 246 5.55 -13.35 3.88
N GLY A 247 5.04 -13.82 5.02
CA GLY A 247 3.83 -14.63 5.05
C GLY A 247 2.59 -13.78 4.67
N PRO A 248 1.55 -14.40 4.07
CA PRO A 248 0.32 -13.69 3.80
C PRO A 248 -0.39 -13.28 5.11
N PRO A 249 -1.21 -12.21 5.09
CA PRO A 249 -1.94 -11.79 6.25
C PRO A 249 -2.98 -12.84 6.67
N PRO A 250 -3.35 -12.91 7.97
CA PRO A 250 -4.38 -13.82 8.42
C PRO A 250 -5.71 -13.65 7.68
N SER A 251 -6.43 -14.75 7.44
CA SER A 251 -7.67 -14.74 6.64
C SER A 251 -8.75 -13.80 7.17
N TYR A 252 -8.84 -13.60 8.50
CA TYR A 252 -9.81 -12.69 9.09
C TYR A 252 -9.51 -11.22 8.73
N LEU A 253 -8.22 -10.85 8.64
CA LEU A 253 -7.79 -9.51 8.27
C LEU A 253 -8.10 -9.24 6.81
N LEU A 254 -7.84 -10.21 5.94
CA LEU A 254 -8.25 -10.15 4.53
C LEU A 254 -9.76 -9.98 4.40
N LYS A 255 -10.56 -10.66 5.22
CA LYS A 255 -12.02 -10.50 5.22
C LYS A 255 -12.46 -9.10 5.64
N MET A 256 -11.83 -8.50 6.66
CA MET A 256 -12.11 -7.12 7.09
C MET A 256 -11.75 -6.08 6.02
N LEU A 257 -10.67 -6.34 5.26
CA LEU A 257 -10.27 -5.51 4.13
C LEU A 257 -11.26 -5.58 2.95
N HIS A 258 -11.99 -6.68 2.79
CA HIS A 258 -13.01 -6.80 1.74
C HIS A 258 -14.34 -6.12 2.10
N ASN A 259 -14.28 -4.82 2.43
CA ASN A 259 -15.47 -4.00 2.55
C ASN A 259 -15.86 -3.37 1.19
N ASN A 260 -17.09 -2.88 1.11
CA ASN A 260 -17.67 -2.27 -0.09
C ASN A 260 -17.96 -0.78 0.12
N LYS A 261 -17.15 -0.10 0.95
CA LYS A 261 -17.31 1.33 1.17
C LYS A 261 -16.87 2.09 -0.08
N ALA A 262 -17.71 3.00 -0.54
CA ALA A 262 -17.31 3.95 -1.58
C ALA A 262 -16.34 4.97 -0.98
N LEU A 263 -15.18 5.12 -1.59
CA LEU A 263 -14.14 6.04 -1.18
C LEU A 263 -13.92 7.08 -2.26
N TYR A 264 -13.59 8.30 -1.85
CA TYR A 264 -13.39 9.44 -2.73
C TYR A 264 -12.15 10.21 -2.29
N VAL A 265 -11.38 10.71 -3.26
CA VAL A 265 -10.19 11.53 -2.99
C VAL A 265 -10.64 12.96 -2.75
N PRO A 266 -10.33 13.59 -1.61
CA PRO A 266 -10.73 14.98 -1.35
C PRO A 266 -10.00 15.97 -2.29
N GLN A 267 -10.43 17.23 -2.27
CA GLN A 267 -9.70 18.31 -2.94
C GLN A 267 -8.34 18.55 -2.26
N ASN A 268 -7.37 19.09 -3.00
CA ASN A 268 -6.04 19.32 -2.45
C ASN A 268 -6.09 20.23 -1.20
N GLY A 269 -5.36 19.87 -0.15
CA GLY A 269 -5.38 20.55 1.15
C GLY A 269 -6.59 20.22 2.06
N GLN A 270 -7.51 19.37 1.63
CA GLN A 270 -8.63 18.89 2.44
C GLN A 270 -8.40 17.46 2.91
N ARG A 271 -8.88 17.14 4.12
CA ARG A 271 -8.88 15.77 4.65
C ARG A 271 -10.08 14.98 4.13
N SER A 272 -9.94 13.67 4.08
CA SER A 272 -10.98 12.71 3.72
C SER A 272 -12.12 12.75 4.71
N THR A 273 -13.30 13.14 4.23
CA THR A 273 -14.56 13.18 5.01
C THR A 273 -15.55 12.10 4.55
N ASN A 274 -15.16 11.27 3.59
CA ASN A 274 -16.02 10.34 2.84
C ASN A 274 -17.16 11.02 2.05
N SER A 275 -17.11 12.35 1.87
CA SER A 275 -17.99 13.03 0.94
C SER A 275 -17.64 12.68 -0.50
N VAL A 276 -18.65 12.60 -1.36
CA VAL A 276 -18.45 12.42 -2.80
C VAL A 276 -17.57 13.53 -3.35
N SER A 277 -16.60 13.16 -4.19
CA SER A 277 -15.74 14.10 -4.94
C SER A 277 -15.68 13.67 -6.41
N ASP A 278 -14.96 14.46 -7.20
CA ASP A 278 -14.69 14.22 -8.62
C ASP A 278 -13.71 13.07 -8.91
N THR A 279 -13.19 12.40 -7.88
CA THR A 279 -12.29 11.26 -8.04
C THR A 279 -12.67 10.17 -7.05
N LYS A 280 -13.18 9.07 -7.58
CA LYS A 280 -13.55 7.88 -6.81
C LYS A 280 -12.37 6.94 -6.71
N GLU A 281 -12.24 6.25 -5.58
CA GLU A 281 -11.26 5.19 -5.32
C GLU A 281 -11.99 3.83 -5.30
N ASP A 282 -11.52 2.90 -6.13
CA ASP A 282 -12.10 1.55 -6.25
C ASP A 282 -11.01 0.47 -6.28
N MET A 283 -11.37 -0.71 -5.79
CA MET A 283 -10.56 -1.93 -5.89
C MET A 283 -11.14 -2.84 -6.97
N MET A 284 -10.27 -3.44 -7.77
CA MET A 284 -10.65 -4.30 -8.90
C MET A 284 -10.89 -5.74 -8.43
N GLU A 285 -11.94 -6.38 -8.95
CA GLU A 285 -12.25 -7.79 -8.69
C GLU A 285 -11.52 -8.73 -9.66
N ILE A 286 -10.19 -8.82 -9.54
CA ILE A 286 -9.35 -9.61 -10.46
C ILE A 286 -9.22 -11.09 -10.08
N PHE A 287 -9.59 -11.46 -8.85
CA PHE A 287 -9.41 -12.82 -8.33
C PHE A 287 -10.74 -13.55 -8.16
N LEU A 288 -11.38 -13.88 -9.28
CA LEU A 288 -12.70 -14.54 -9.30
C LEU A 288 -12.65 -15.97 -8.76
N THR A 289 -11.54 -16.66 -9.00
CA THR A 289 -11.28 -18.03 -8.53
C THR A 289 -10.06 -18.06 -7.63
N ASP A 290 -9.96 -19.09 -6.80
CA ASP A 290 -8.75 -19.43 -6.06
C ASP A 290 -7.80 -20.22 -6.98
N VAL A 291 -6.58 -20.44 -6.50
CA VAL A 291 -5.56 -21.20 -7.23
C VAL A 291 -5.97 -22.67 -7.47
N THR A 292 -6.95 -23.15 -6.73
CA THR A 292 -7.58 -24.47 -6.90
C THR A 292 -8.69 -24.50 -7.95
N GLY A 293 -9.07 -23.35 -8.51
CA GLY A 293 -10.21 -23.20 -9.42
C GLY A 293 -11.56 -23.02 -8.74
N THR A 294 -11.61 -23.07 -7.40
CA THR A 294 -12.85 -22.80 -6.65
C THR A 294 -13.23 -21.32 -6.71
N ALA A 295 -14.53 -21.02 -6.77
CA ALA A 295 -15.00 -19.63 -6.79
C ALA A 295 -14.71 -18.93 -5.45
N ARG A 296 -14.30 -17.65 -5.51
CA ARG A 296 -14.02 -16.84 -4.31
C ARG A 296 -15.14 -15.83 -4.04
N GLU A 297 -15.50 -15.69 -2.77
CA GLU A 297 -16.30 -14.55 -2.29
C GLU A 297 -15.46 -13.27 -2.26
N MET A 298 -14.22 -13.36 -1.78
CA MET A 298 -13.27 -12.26 -1.65
C MET A 298 -12.44 -12.10 -2.93
N LYS A 299 -12.89 -11.23 -3.84
CA LYS A 299 -12.34 -11.13 -5.21
C LYS A 299 -11.28 -10.02 -5.41
N LYS A 300 -11.10 -9.13 -4.44
CA LYS A 300 -10.28 -7.90 -4.58
C LYS A 300 -8.81 -8.12 -4.21
N LEU A 301 -8.56 -8.85 -3.11
CA LEU A 301 -7.21 -9.16 -2.62
C LEU A 301 -6.99 -10.68 -2.54
N MET A 302 -5.74 -11.11 -2.74
CA MET A 302 -5.32 -12.49 -2.53
C MET A 302 -4.09 -12.55 -1.62
N GLY A 303 -4.23 -13.18 -0.46
CA GLY A 303 -3.16 -13.41 0.50
C GLY A 303 -2.33 -14.64 0.13
N ARG A 304 -1.47 -14.51 -0.88
CA ARG A 304 -0.52 -15.55 -1.31
C ARG A 304 0.74 -14.89 -1.86
N ARG A 305 1.86 -15.63 -1.85
CA ARG A 305 3.10 -15.18 -2.52
C ARG A 305 2.83 -14.99 -4.01
N ASN A 306 3.36 -13.92 -4.56
CA ASN A 306 3.11 -13.54 -5.94
C ASN A 306 4.24 -12.66 -6.48
N TYR A 307 4.23 -12.48 -7.80
CA TYR A 307 4.88 -11.37 -8.47
C TYR A 307 3.98 -10.87 -9.60
N VAL A 308 4.28 -9.69 -10.14
CA VAL A 308 3.59 -9.13 -11.29
C VAL A 308 4.55 -8.96 -12.46
N ALA A 309 4.06 -9.23 -13.67
CA ALA A 309 4.77 -8.97 -14.91
C ALA A 309 4.08 -7.83 -15.66
N PHE A 310 4.82 -6.73 -15.89
CA PHE A 310 4.37 -5.63 -16.74
C PHE A 310 4.86 -5.87 -18.16
N VAL A 311 3.95 -5.94 -19.12
CA VAL A 311 4.24 -6.13 -20.54
C VAL A 311 3.70 -4.92 -21.29
N ALA A 312 4.60 -4.14 -21.90
CA ALA A 312 4.22 -3.08 -22.81
C ALA A 312 3.87 -3.67 -24.18
N PHE A 313 2.72 -3.30 -24.72
CA PHE A 313 2.26 -3.77 -26.03
C PHE A 313 1.53 -2.64 -26.77
N ASP A 314 1.57 -2.69 -28.10
CA ASP A 314 0.73 -1.82 -28.94
C ASP A 314 -0.59 -2.54 -29.23
N PRO A 315 -1.75 -2.02 -28.79
CA PRO A 315 -3.03 -2.68 -28.98
C PRO A 315 -3.43 -2.76 -30.45
N ASP A 316 -2.97 -1.83 -31.29
CA ASP A 316 -3.29 -1.82 -32.72
C ASP A 316 -2.55 -2.97 -33.43
N LEU A 317 -1.27 -3.20 -33.08
CA LEU A 317 -0.48 -4.31 -33.59
C LEU A 317 -0.91 -5.67 -33.03
N ALA A 318 -1.27 -5.72 -31.74
CA ALA A 318 -1.76 -6.95 -31.10
C ALA A 318 -3.07 -7.44 -31.74
N ASN A 319 -3.98 -6.52 -32.09
CA ASN A 319 -5.22 -6.86 -32.79
C ASN A 319 -4.97 -7.31 -34.25
N GLN A 320 -3.96 -6.75 -34.93
CA GLN A 320 -3.58 -7.15 -36.29
C GLN A 320 -2.97 -8.57 -36.35
N GLN A 321 -2.28 -9.05 -35.31
CA GLN A 321 -1.82 -10.44 -35.28
C GLN A 321 -2.98 -11.46 -35.27
N TYR A 322 -4.16 -11.08 -34.80
CA TYR A 322 -5.38 -11.91 -34.86
C TYR A 322 -6.12 -11.81 -36.20
N GLN A 323 -5.85 -10.77 -37.00
CA GLN A 323 -6.46 -10.57 -38.32
C GLN A 323 -5.38 -10.70 -39.40
N GLN A 324 -5.24 -11.91 -39.98
CA GLN A 324 -4.33 -12.12 -41.11
C GLN A 324 -4.56 -11.10 -42.23
N GLY A 325 -3.54 -10.26 -42.53
CA GLY A 325 -3.33 -9.79 -43.91
C GLY A 325 -3.23 -8.29 -44.23
N GLN A 326 -2.90 -7.39 -43.31
CA GLN A 326 -2.61 -5.98 -43.70
C GLN A 326 -1.18 -5.54 -43.40
N GLN A 327 -0.54 -4.94 -44.42
CA GLN A 327 0.82 -4.41 -44.38
C GLN A 327 0.92 -3.18 -43.46
N PRO A 328 1.99 -3.04 -42.66
CA PRO A 328 2.15 -1.89 -41.78
C PRO A 328 2.47 -0.60 -42.56
N GLN A 329 1.72 0.47 -42.30
CA GLN A 329 2.02 1.82 -42.77
C GLN A 329 3.22 2.43 -41.99
N PRO A 330 4.03 3.31 -42.61
CA PRO A 330 5.35 3.68 -42.08
C PRO A 330 5.37 4.79 -41.00
N GLU A 331 4.22 5.33 -40.57
CA GLU A 331 4.16 6.49 -39.64
C GLU A 331 3.39 6.21 -38.33
N HIS A 332 3.39 4.97 -37.83
CA HIS A 332 2.75 4.69 -36.54
C HIS A 332 3.68 5.08 -35.37
N THR A 333 3.40 6.20 -34.71
CA THR A 333 3.91 6.42 -33.35
C THR A 333 3.31 5.34 -32.46
N SER A 334 4.14 4.46 -31.90
CA SER A 334 3.68 3.28 -31.15
C SER A 334 2.83 3.73 -29.95
N LYS A 335 1.57 3.29 -29.89
CA LYS A 335 0.65 3.62 -28.79
C LYS A 335 0.73 2.52 -27.76
N LEU A 336 1.60 2.65 -26.76
CA LEU A 336 1.82 1.56 -25.82
C LEU A 336 0.77 1.56 -24.72
N SER A 337 0.18 0.39 -24.47
CA SER A 337 -0.56 0.07 -23.24
C SER A 337 0.25 -0.92 -22.42
N LEU A 338 -0.02 -1.00 -21.11
CA LEU A 338 0.61 -2.00 -20.24
C LEU A 338 -0.41 -3.09 -19.90
N ALA A 339 -0.02 -4.34 -20.08
CA ALA A 339 -0.71 -5.51 -19.55
C ALA A 339 0.02 -5.95 -18.29
N VAL A 340 -0.70 -6.06 -17.16
CA VAL A 340 -0.13 -6.48 -15.88
C VAL A 340 -0.71 -7.82 -15.49
N ASP A 341 0.13 -8.85 -15.53
CA ASP A 341 -0.22 -10.22 -15.15
C ASP A 341 0.24 -10.52 -13.72
N PHE A 342 -0.65 -11.07 -12.90
CA PHE A 342 -0.34 -11.53 -11.56
C PHE A 342 -0.02 -13.02 -11.61
N ILE A 343 1.16 -13.41 -11.15
CA ILE A 343 1.58 -14.80 -11.03
C ILE A 343 1.57 -15.17 -9.56
N VAL A 344 0.63 -16.02 -9.16
CA VAL A 344 0.37 -16.35 -7.75
C VAL A 344 0.73 -17.79 -7.46
N GLN A 345 1.37 -18.03 -6.32
CA GLN A 345 1.74 -19.37 -5.86
C GLN A 345 0.51 -20.27 -5.69
N GLY A 346 0.54 -21.47 -6.29
CA GLY A 346 -0.46 -22.52 -6.09
C GLY A 346 -0.41 -23.15 -4.69
N ASP A 347 -1.16 -24.25 -4.49
CA ASP A 347 -1.13 -25.00 -3.23
C ASP A 347 0.03 -26.00 -3.17
N GLY A 348 0.80 -25.95 -2.08
CA GLY A 348 1.98 -26.79 -1.90
C GLY A 348 3.27 -26.23 -2.51
N ALA A 349 4.39 -26.90 -2.27
CA ALA A 349 5.71 -26.42 -2.67
C ALA A 349 6.02 -26.58 -4.17
N TYR A 350 5.31 -27.47 -4.87
CA TYR A 350 5.60 -27.89 -6.25
C TYR A 350 4.43 -27.68 -7.23
N SER A 351 3.37 -27.00 -6.82
CA SER A 351 2.29 -26.66 -7.74
C SER A 351 2.71 -25.55 -8.69
N ALA A 352 2.23 -25.65 -9.93
CA ALA A 352 2.41 -24.59 -10.89
C ALA A 352 1.72 -23.31 -10.38
N PRO A 353 2.33 -22.12 -10.57
CA PRO A 353 1.68 -20.87 -10.22
C PRO A 353 0.49 -20.62 -11.15
N VAL A 354 -0.49 -19.89 -10.64
CA VAL A 354 -1.72 -19.52 -11.37
C VAL A 354 -1.62 -18.06 -11.80
N LYS A 355 -2.00 -17.80 -13.06
CA LYS A 355 -2.01 -16.46 -13.65
C LYS A 355 -3.38 -15.81 -13.47
N TYR A 356 -3.41 -14.56 -13.05
CA TYR A 356 -4.60 -13.69 -13.00
C TYR A 356 -4.37 -12.40 -13.78
N GLY A 357 -5.42 -11.86 -14.40
CA GLY A 357 -5.36 -10.70 -15.28
C GLY A 357 -5.42 -11.08 -16.77
N PRO A 358 -4.90 -10.22 -17.68
CA PRO A 358 -4.15 -9.01 -17.38
C PRO A 358 -5.01 -7.86 -16.88
N VAL A 359 -4.48 -7.03 -15.98
CA VAL A 359 -4.98 -5.66 -15.77
C VAL A 359 -4.43 -4.81 -16.91
N ILE A 360 -5.31 -4.26 -17.74
CA ILE A 360 -4.92 -3.40 -18.86
C ILE A 360 -4.89 -1.94 -18.40
N ILE A 361 -3.73 -1.31 -18.58
CA ILE A 361 -3.48 0.09 -18.29
C ILE A 361 -3.29 0.80 -19.63
N PRO A 362 -4.32 1.48 -20.15
CA PRO A 362 -4.22 2.19 -21.41
C PRO A 362 -3.37 3.44 -21.25
N ARG A 363 -2.73 3.87 -22.35
CA ARG A 363 -2.12 5.21 -22.39
C ARG A 363 -3.16 6.30 -22.12
N LEU A 364 -2.69 7.47 -21.72
CA LEU A 364 -3.52 8.66 -21.66
C LEU A 364 -3.52 9.34 -23.04
N GLU A 365 -4.70 9.69 -23.57
CA GLU A 365 -4.79 10.43 -24.82
C GLU A 365 -4.52 11.92 -24.62
N TYR A 366 -4.08 12.61 -25.66
CA TYR A 366 -3.82 14.04 -25.59
C TYR A 366 -5.13 14.81 -25.45
N GLY A 367 -5.25 15.65 -24.42
CA GLY A 367 -6.45 16.45 -24.15
C GLY A 367 -7.59 15.71 -23.42
N GLN A 368 -7.31 14.54 -22.85
CA GLN A 368 -8.20 13.83 -21.91
C GLN A 368 -7.68 13.88 -20.47
#